data_AF-A0A955HKT8-F1
#
_entry.id   AF-A0A955HKT8-F1
#
_cell.length_a   1.000
_cell.length_b   1.000
_cell.length_c   1.000
_cell.angle_alpha   90.00
_cell.angle_beta   90.00
_cell.angle_gamma   90.00
#
_symmetry.space_group_name_H-M   'P 1'
#
loop_
_entity.id
_entity.type
_entity.pdbx_description
1 polymer ?
#
loop_
_entity_poly.entity_id
_entity_poly.type
_entity_poly.pdbx_seq_one_letter_code
_entity_poly.pdbx_strand_id
1 'polypeptide(L)'
;DYFKLGFSRHNSYKHFPFKWKESSEYKNIADFYQDTIRSCYQLQWEKLNFDEIRKLTESSLMYVFEVYNKDFSAQSSGAKNLHTLYFQSLFFKENLENKDGVIFKLSGGGEIFFRPKTKKEKLGERKDSKGKSVVRNKRYSKDKMFLHFPIELNYARSQEGNFNAHINNFLANNSDINIIGVDRGEKHLAYYSVINQKGEVLESASLNEVNGVNYAEKLEERAKKREQERKDWQTIEGIKDLKKGYISQVVRKIADLAIKHNAIVVFEDLNMRFKQIRGGIEKSIYQQLEKALIEKLSFLVEKGEKDASKAGHLLKAFQLAAPIESFQDMGKQTGILFYTQAAYTSKIDPVTGWRPSLRLKYTNAEKAKADILKFSKIEFKNQRFEFTYDIKNFRDQKEWQEKTKWTVCSCVERFRWNRNANNNKGGYDHYEDLTENFKSLFTQKGLHIAEGEDILKQIRSLEAKGNEKFFKEFTFLFNLICQIRNTDDSEKAKKEEKDDFILSPVEQFFDSRNKNDKDLPKNGDDNGAYNIAKKGVILLQRISEFKNKNSSCKKMTLGDLYISDVQWDNFAQKDR
;
A
#
# COMPACT_ATOMS: atom_id res chain seq x y z
N ASP A 1 -9.35 -45.13 18.27
CA ASP A 1 -9.97 -45.68 19.51
C ASP A 1 -9.03 -45.79 20.71
N TYR A 2 -7.84 -46.39 20.58
CA TYR A 2 -6.89 -46.54 21.70
C TYR A 2 -6.67 -45.24 22.50
N PHE A 3 -6.40 -44.11 21.82
CA PHE A 3 -6.23 -42.82 22.49
C PHE A 3 -7.50 -42.32 23.20
N LYS A 4 -8.68 -42.47 22.59
CA LYS A 4 -9.96 -42.07 23.20
C LYS A 4 -10.17 -42.80 24.53
N LEU A 5 -9.91 -44.11 24.55
CA LEU A 5 -9.97 -44.91 25.77
C LEU A 5 -8.96 -44.42 26.81
N GLY A 6 -7.72 -44.14 26.40
CA GLY A 6 -6.69 -43.58 27.27
C GLY A 6 -7.11 -42.27 27.94
N PHE A 7 -7.57 -41.29 27.15
CA PHE A 7 -8.06 -40.00 27.66
C PHE A 7 -9.24 -40.14 28.63
N SER A 8 -10.18 -41.06 28.36
CA SER A 8 -11.34 -41.29 29.24
C SER A 8 -10.99 -41.89 30.61
N ARG A 9 -9.86 -42.63 30.70
CA ARG A 9 -9.43 -43.32 31.93
C ARG A 9 -8.38 -42.56 32.72
N HIS A 10 -7.59 -41.73 32.06
CA HIS A 10 -6.45 -41.07 32.68
C HIS A 10 -6.89 -39.90 33.58
N ASN A 11 -6.42 -39.88 34.83
CA ASN A 11 -6.84 -38.92 35.86
C ASN A 11 -6.66 -37.45 35.44
N SER A 12 -5.58 -37.14 34.71
CA SER A 12 -5.30 -35.79 34.22
C SER A 12 -6.21 -35.31 33.09
N TYR A 13 -7.02 -36.19 32.48
CA TYR A 13 -7.82 -35.84 31.29
C TYR A 13 -9.31 -36.13 31.44
N LYS A 14 -9.70 -37.06 32.32
CA LYS A 14 -11.10 -37.49 32.50
C LYS A 14 -12.10 -36.37 32.86
N HIS A 15 -11.61 -35.20 33.29
CA HIS A 15 -12.43 -34.05 33.63
C HIS A 15 -12.75 -33.14 32.42
N PHE A 16 -12.05 -33.29 31.31
CA PHE A 16 -12.36 -32.55 30.09
C PHE A 16 -13.60 -33.13 29.38
N PRO A 17 -14.51 -32.28 28.89
CA PRO A 17 -15.73 -32.72 28.22
C PRO A 17 -15.44 -33.06 26.74
N PHE A 18 -14.73 -34.16 26.49
CA PHE A 18 -14.37 -34.59 25.14
C PHE A 18 -15.61 -34.83 24.26
N LYS A 19 -15.63 -34.21 23.09
CA LYS A 19 -16.65 -34.39 22.05
C LYS A 19 -16.00 -34.84 20.74
N TRP A 20 -15.49 -36.06 20.71
CA TRP A 20 -14.86 -36.61 19.51
C TRP A 20 -15.89 -37.04 18.47
N LYS A 21 -15.54 -36.87 17.20
CA LYS A 21 -16.20 -37.55 16.07
C LYS A 21 -16.02 -39.06 16.15
N GLU A 22 -16.77 -39.81 15.35
CA GLU A 22 -16.54 -41.24 15.19
C GLU A 22 -15.16 -41.50 14.58
N SER A 23 -14.51 -42.58 15.00
CA SER A 23 -13.11 -42.83 14.62
C SER A 23 -12.93 -43.02 13.10
N SER A 24 -13.98 -43.47 12.41
CA SER A 24 -14.05 -43.59 10.95
C SER A 24 -14.16 -42.26 10.20
N GLU A 25 -14.51 -41.16 10.88
CA GLU A 25 -14.67 -39.84 10.26
C GLU A 25 -13.35 -39.06 10.11
N TYR A 26 -12.29 -39.49 10.80
CA TYR A 26 -10.98 -38.84 10.70
C TYR A 26 -10.23 -39.32 9.46
N LYS A 27 -9.73 -38.38 8.65
CA LYS A 27 -8.94 -38.71 7.45
C LYS A 27 -7.51 -39.11 7.81
N ASN A 28 -7.00 -38.54 8.88
CA ASN A 28 -5.64 -38.76 9.37
C ASN A 28 -5.59 -38.50 10.90
N ILE A 29 -4.48 -38.86 11.53
CA ILE A 29 -4.31 -38.72 12.98
C ILE A 29 -4.24 -37.25 13.44
N ALA A 30 -3.77 -36.33 12.59
CA ALA A 30 -3.70 -34.91 12.93
C ALA A 30 -5.11 -34.30 13.10
N ASP A 31 -6.08 -34.75 12.30
CA ASP A 31 -7.49 -34.36 12.46
C ASP A 31 -8.02 -34.76 13.84
N PHE A 32 -7.65 -35.96 14.34
CA PHE A 32 -8.01 -36.43 15.68
C PHE A 32 -7.33 -35.62 16.78
N TYR A 33 -6.04 -35.29 16.62
CA TYR A 33 -5.33 -34.44 17.58
C TYR A 33 -5.96 -33.06 17.68
N GLN A 34 -6.32 -32.44 16.55
CA GLN A 34 -6.98 -31.13 16.57
C GLN A 34 -8.35 -31.20 17.26
N ASP A 35 -9.15 -32.22 16.98
CA ASP A 35 -10.46 -32.41 17.61
C ASP A 35 -10.34 -32.62 19.13
N THR A 36 -9.28 -33.32 19.56
CA THR A 36 -8.96 -33.50 20.98
C THR A 36 -8.55 -32.18 21.63
N ILE A 37 -7.67 -31.40 20.99
CA ILE A 37 -7.19 -30.10 21.50
C ILE A 37 -8.36 -29.15 21.80
N ARG A 38 -9.43 -29.17 20.99
CA ARG A 38 -10.64 -28.34 21.23
C ARG A 38 -11.28 -28.55 22.59
N SER A 39 -11.15 -29.75 23.16
CA SER A 39 -11.72 -30.11 24.45
C SER A 39 -10.75 -29.94 25.61
N CYS A 40 -9.44 -29.82 25.35
CA CYS A 40 -8.35 -29.79 26.34
C CYS A 40 -8.10 -28.39 26.95
N TYR A 41 -9.11 -27.51 26.98
CA TYR A 41 -9.03 -26.22 27.65
C TYR A 41 -10.32 -25.93 28.40
N GLN A 42 -10.19 -25.62 29.68
CA GLN A 42 -11.32 -25.29 30.55
C GLN A 42 -10.91 -24.19 31.53
N LEU A 43 -11.81 -23.25 31.77
CA LEU A 43 -11.75 -22.32 32.89
C LEU A 43 -12.95 -22.57 33.79
N GLN A 44 -12.69 -22.73 35.09
CA GLN A 44 -13.70 -22.90 36.13
C GLN A 44 -13.56 -21.78 37.16
N TRP A 45 -14.67 -21.44 37.80
CA TRP A 45 -14.71 -20.38 38.81
C TRP A 45 -14.96 -21.01 40.18
N GLU A 46 -14.12 -20.64 41.14
CA GLU A 46 -14.28 -20.98 42.54
C GLU A 46 -14.56 -19.71 43.34
N LYS A 47 -15.56 -19.75 44.24
CA LYS A 47 -15.87 -18.63 45.11
C LYS A 47 -14.95 -18.67 46.32
N LEU A 48 -14.21 -17.59 46.54
CA LEU A 48 -13.31 -17.44 47.69
C LEU A 48 -13.89 -16.46 48.71
N ASN A 49 -13.63 -16.69 50.00
CA ASN A 49 -14.04 -15.79 51.07
C ASN A 49 -13.10 -14.57 51.11
N PHE A 50 -13.67 -13.37 50.90
CA PHE A 50 -12.90 -12.13 50.89
C PHE A 50 -12.17 -11.85 52.21
N ASP A 51 -12.76 -12.18 53.35
CA ASP A 51 -12.14 -11.95 54.66
C ASP A 51 -10.91 -12.82 54.88
N GLU A 52 -10.91 -14.05 54.34
CA GLU A 52 -9.74 -14.93 54.39
C GLU A 52 -8.61 -14.42 53.50
N ILE A 53 -8.93 -13.99 52.27
CA ILE A 53 -7.95 -13.37 51.37
C ILE A 53 -7.34 -12.13 52.02
N ARG A 54 -8.16 -11.28 52.65
CA ARG A 54 -7.69 -10.11 53.38
C ARG A 54 -6.71 -10.48 54.49
N LYS A 55 -7.04 -11.47 55.33
CA LYS A 55 -6.13 -11.96 56.38
C LYS A 55 -4.79 -12.44 55.81
N LEU A 56 -4.81 -13.18 54.71
CA LEU A 56 -3.60 -13.67 54.03
C LEU A 56 -2.74 -12.53 53.46
N THR A 57 -3.38 -11.45 52.98
CA THR A 57 -2.65 -10.26 52.52
C THR A 57 -2.04 -9.47 53.67
N GLU A 58 -2.75 -9.32 54.78
CA GLU A 58 -2.25 -8.65 55.99
C GLU A 58 -1.08 -9.43 56.61
N SER A 59 -1.13 -10.76 56.57
CA SER A 59 -0.05 -11.63 57.04
C SER A 59 1.08 -11.82 56.01
N SER A 60 1.05 -11.13 54.86
CA SER A 60 2.03 -11.25 53.77
C SER A 60 2.23 -12.67 53.21
N LEU A 61 1.23 -13.55 53.40
CA LEU A 61 1.21 -14.91 52.81
C LEU A 61 0.68 -14.89 51.38
N MET A 62 0.00 -13.81 50.99
CA MET A 62 -0.54 -13.62 49.65
C MET A 62 -0.34 -12.17 49.20
N TYR A 63 0.04 -11.97 47.94
CA TYR A 63 0.09 -10.66 47.30
C TYR A 63 -1.01 -10.56 46.24
N VAL A 64 -1.88 -9.57 46.39
CA VAL A 64 -2.99 -9.33 45.46
C VAL A 64 -2.70 -8.07 44.66
N PHE A 65 -2.76 -8.19 43.33
CA PHE A 65 -2.57 -7.09 42.40
C PHE A 65 -3.78 -6.96 41.48
N GLU A 66 -4.22 -5.72 41.27
CA GLU A 66 -5.24 -5.42 40.26
C GLU A 66 -4.59 -5.41 38.86
N VAL A 67 -5.13 -6.21 37.94
CA VAL A 67 -4.77 -6.13 36.52
C VAL A 67 -5.47 -4.92 35.91
N TYR A 68 -4.71 -3.84 35.69
CA TYR A 68 -5.29 -2.55 35.34
C TYR A 68 -4.71 -1.92 34.07
N ASN A 69 -5.59 -1.32 33.26
CA ASN A 69 -5.25 -0.34 32.24
C ASN A 69 -6.27 0.82 32.27
N LYS A 70 -6.07 1.87 31.46
CA LYS A 70 -6.91 3.07 31.50
C LYS A 70 -8.41 2.81 31.28
N ASP A 71 -8.78 1.73 30.60
CA ASP A 71 -10.16 1.41 30.24
C ASP A 71 -10.95 0.85 31.44
N PHE A 72 -10.26 0.40 32.50
CA PHE A 72 -10.86 -0.03 33.76
C PHE A 72 -11.07 1.13 34.75
N SER A 73 -10.67 2.35 34.39
CA SER A 73 -10.98 3.52 35.20
C SER A 73 -12.49 3.76 35.25
N ALA A 74 -13.03 4.10 36.43
CA ALA A 74 -14.41 4.57 36.56
C ALA A 74 -14.71 5.83 35.71
N GLN A 75 -13.68 6.59 35.31
CA GLN A 75 -13.81 7.78 34.46
C GLN A 75 -13.71 7.45 32.96
N SER A 76 -13.51 6.19 32.58
CA SER A 76 -13.37 5.79 31.18
C SER A 76 -14.73 5.73 30.48
N SER A 77 -14.98 6.63 29.54
CA SER A 77 -16.20 6.68 28.72
C SER A 77 -15.99 6.33 27.25
N GLY A 78 -14.74 6.20 26.81
CA GLY A 78 -14.38 5.96 25.41
C GLY A 78 -14.40 4.49 24.99
N ALA A 79 -14.26 4.25 23.68
CA ALA A 79 -14.12 2.91 23.14
C ALA A 79 -12.88 2.20 23.72
N LYS A 80 -13.06 0.95 24.17
CA LYS A 80 -11.99 0.15 24.77
C LYS A 80 -10.85 -0.12 23.80
N ASN A 81 -9.65 -0.27 24.33
CA ASN A 81 -8.50 -0.78 23.58
C ASN A 81 -8.77 -2.22 23.14
N LEU A 82 -8.19 -2.61 22.01
CA LEU A 82 -8.41 -3.95 21.45
C LEU A 82 -7.91 -5.05 22.41
N HIS A 83 -6.77 -4.84 23.06
CA HIS A 83 -6.24 -5.78 24.06
C HIS A 83 -7.12 -5.88 25.32
N THR A 84 -7.86 -4.83 25.68
CA THR A 84 -8.84 -4.91 26.77
C THR A 84 -9.98 -5.84 26.40
N LEU A 85 -10.47 -5.75 25.16
CA LEU A 85 -11.50 -6.65 24.64
C LEU A 85 -10.98 -8.11 24.59
N TYR A 86 -9.73 -8.31 24.17
CA TYR A 86 -9.10 -9.63 24.13
C TYR A 86 -8.99 -10.23 25.53
N PHE A 87 -8.50 -9.45 26.50
CA PHE A 87 -8.41 -9.88 27.89
C PHE A 87 -9.76 -10.25 28.47
N GLN A 88 -10.79 -9.44 28.26
CA GLN A 88 -12.15 -9.73 28.74
C GLN A 88 -12.71 -11.00 28.07
N SER A 89 -12.40 -11.22 26.79
CA SER A 89 -12.89 -12.38 26.04
C SER A 89 -12.37 -13.72 26.53
N LEU A 90 -11.20 -13.75 27.17
CA LEU A 90 -10.69 -14.97 27.81
C LEU A 90 -11.71 -15.57 28.79
N PHE A 91 -12.51 -14.72 29.42
CA PHE A 91 -13.42 -15.07 30.51
C PHE A 91 -14.90 -15.04 30.12
N PHE A 92 -15.22 -14.71 28.87
CA PHE A 92 -16.61 -14.69 28.39
C PHE A 92 -17.17 -16.10 28.25
N LYS A 93 -18.42 -16.26 28.67
CA LYS A 93 -19.15 -17.52 28.51
C LYS A 93 -19.24 -17.91 27.04
N GLU A 94 -19.49 -16.93 26.17
CA GLU A 94 -19.58 -17.09 24.72
C GLU A 94 -18.25 -17.54 24.07
N ASN A 95 -17.10 -17.22 24.68
CA ASN A 95 -15.80 -17.72 24.25
C ASN A 95 -15.60 -19.18 24.70
N LEU A 96 -15.88 -19.47 25.97
CA LEU A 96 -15.63 -20.77 26.60
C LEU A 96 -16.61 -21.86 26.10
N GLU A 97 -17.84 -21.47 25.78
CA GLU A 97 -18.91 -22.37 25.32
C GLU A 97 -19.14 -22.29 23.80
N ASN A 98 -18.20 -21.71 23.05
CA ASN A 98 -18.33 -21.57 21.61
C ASN A 98 -18.45 -22.94 20.93
N LYS A 99 -19.42 -23.07 20.00
CA LYS A 99 -19.68 -24.32 19.28
C LYS A 99 -18.50 -24.78 18.41
N ASP A 100 -17.70 -23.84 17.91
CA ASP A 100 -16.51 -24.11 17.10
C ASP A 100 -15.25 -24.33 17.97
N GLY A 101 -15.41 -24.35 19.30
CA GLY A 101 -14.37 -24.44 20.31
C GLY A 101 -13.82 -23.07 20.74
N VAL A 102 -13.02 -23.06 21.80
CA VAL A 102 -12.49 -21.84 22.42
C VAL A 102 -11.70 -21.00 21.42
N ILE A 103 -12.02 -19.71 21.35
CA ILE A 103 -11.40 -18.76 20.41
C ILE A 103 -10.21 -18.08 21.07
N PHE A 104 -10.37 -17.56 22.29
CA PHE A 104 -9.35 -16.89 23.08
C PHE A 104 -8.90 -17.81 24.22
N LYS A 105 -7.66 -18.26 24.16
CA LYS A 105 -7.06 -19.09 25.22
C LYS A 105 -6.01 -18.31 25.98
N LEU A 106 -6.06 -18.38 27.31
CA LEU A 106 -4.99 -17.91 28.19
C LEU A 106 -3.88 -18.97 28.21
N SER A 107 -2.63 -18.54 27.98
CA SER A 107 -1.47 -19.43 27.97
C SER A 107 -0.55 -19.17 29.16
N GLY A 108 0.18 -20.21 29.57
CA GLY A 108 1.21 -20.10 30.61
C GLY A 108 2.43 -19.28 30.15
N GLY A 109 3.41 -19.09 31.04
CA GLY A 109 4.60 -18.28 30.74
C GLY A 109 4.39 -16.78 30.94
N GLY A 110 3.47 -16.40 31.84
CA GLY A 110 3.31 -15.01 32.24
C GLY A 110 4.52 -14.50 33.04
N GLU A 111 4.85 -13.23 32.85
CA GLU A 111 6.01 -12.57 33.46
C GLU A 111 5.57 -11.30 34.18
N ILE A 112 6.19 -11.05 35.33
CA ILE A 112 5.98 -9.83 36.13
C ILE A 112 7.27 -9.01 36.11
N PHE A 113 7.15 -7.73 35.78
CA PHE A 113 8.28 -6.81 35.72
C PHE A 113 8.06 -5.66 36.70
N PHE A 114 9.12 -5.29 37.42
CA PHE A 114 9.15 -4.05 38.18
C PHE A 114 9.96 -2.99 37.45
N ARG A 115 9.38 -1.79 37.30
CA ARG A 115 10.07 -0.63 36.73
C ARG A 115 10.13 0.49 37.77
N PRO A 116 11.33 0.82 38.27
CA PRO A 116 11.52 1.95 39.16
C PRO A 116 11.09 3.29 38.54
N LYS A 117 10.73 4.25 39.39
CA LYS A 117 10.42 5.62 39.01
C LYS A 117 11.66 6.32 38.45
N THR A 118 11.44 7.13 37.43
CA THR A 118 12.43 8.08 36.93
C THR A 118 12.40 9.33 37.81
N LYS A 119 13.58 9.85 38.19
CA LYS A 119 13.72 11.09 38.97
C LYS A 119 12.96 12.24 38.28
N LYS A 120 12.20 13.03 39.05
CA LYS A 120 11.31 14.11 38.54
C LYS A 120 12.05 15.13 37.69
N GLU A 121 13.28 15.48 38.06
CA GLU A 121 14.17 16.39 37.34
C GLU A 121 14.37 15.99 35.87
N LYS A 122 14.30 14.69 35.55
CA LYS A 122 14.46 14.17 34.18
C LYS A 122 13.16 14.12 33.38
N LEU A 123 12.00 14.34 34.00
CA LEU A 123 10.69 14.15 33.35
C LEU A 123 10.11 15.47 32.80
N GLY A 124 10.48 16.61 33.37
CA GLY A 124 9.97 17.93 33.00
C GLY A 124 8.48 18.11 33.30
N GLU A 125 7.95 19.28 32.93
CA GLU A 125 6.55 19.66 33.13
C GLU A 125 5.84 19.94 31.80
N ARG A 126 4.52 19.80 31.80
CA ARG A 126 3.64 20.23 30.71
C ARG A 126 2.36 20.82 31.29
N LYS A 127 1.70 21.71 30.56
CA LYS A 127 0.33 22.13 30.90
C LYS A 127 -0.68 21.09 30.43
N ASP A 128 -1.68 20.79 31.26
CA ASP A 128 -2.85 20.02 30.84
C ASP A 128 -3.85 20.89 30.06
N SER A 129 -4.97 20.31 29.62
CA SER A 129 -6.02 21.03 28.88
C SER A 129 -6.70 22.14 29.68
N LYS A 130 -6.49 22.21 30.99
CA LYS A 130 -6.98 23.26 31.89
C LYS A 130 -5.87 24.23 32.29
N GLY A 131 -4.71 24.17 31.63
CA GLY A 131 -3.57 25.04 31.90
C GLY A 131 -2.77 24.70 33.16
N LYS A 132 -3.12 23.64 33.89
CA LYS A 132 -2.44 23.25 35.13
C LYS A 132 -1.12 22.56 34.82
N SER A 133 -0.05 22.93 35.53
CA SER A 133 1.24 22.24 35.38
C SER A 133 1.12 20.80 35.91
N VAL A 134 1.49 19.84 35.07
CA VAL A 134 1.52 18.41 35.38
C VAL A 134 2.84 17.81 34.92
N VAL A 135 3.31 16.79 35.65
CA VAL A 135 4.54 16.08 35.29
C VAL A 135 4.41 15.47 33.90
N ARG A 136 5.31 15.86 32.99
CA ARG A 136 5.37 15.27 31.64
C ARG A 136 5.75 13.79 31.77
N ASN A 137 5.10 12.95 30.97
CA ASN A 137 5.23 11.49 31.06
C ASN A 137 5.01 10.92 32.48
N LYS A 138 4.01 11.45 33.22
CA LYS A 138 3.60 11.05 34.59
C LYS A 138 3.72 9.56 34.91
N ARG A 139 3.43 8.68 33.94
CA ARG A 139 3.55 7.22 34.11
C ARG A 139 4.94 6.76 34.56
N TYR A 140 6.02 7.48 34.30
CA TYR A 140 7.39 7.18 34.76
C TYR A 140 7.76 7.81 36.10
N SER A 141 6.93 8.71 36.64
CA SER A 141 7.21 9.37 37.95
C SER A 141 6.92 8.48 39.16
N LYS A 142 6.42 7.27 38.93
CA LYS A 142 6.06 6.28 39.95
C LYS A 142 6.64 4.92 39.58
N ASP A 143 6.96 4.16 40.61
CA ASP A 143 7.26 2.74 40.50
C ASP A 143 6.04 2.03 39.93
N LYS A 144 6.28 1.04 39.06
CA LYS A 144 5.21 0.29 38.42
C LYS A 144 5.57 -1.18 38.32
N MET A 145 4.59 -2.02 38.59
CA MET A 145 4.61 -3.42 38.18
C MET A 145 3.86 -3.58 36.87
N PHE A 146 4.36 -4.46 36.01
CA PHE A 146 3.75 -4.84 34.74
C PHE A 146 3.55 -6.35 34.75
N LEU A 147 2.42 -6.79 34.23
CA LEU A 147 2.11 -8.18 34.00
C LEU A 147 1.99 -8.39 32.49
N HIS A 148 2.82 -9.27 31.94
CA HIS A 148 2.71 -9.74 30.56
C HIS A 148 2.28 -11.21 30.60
N PHE A 149 1.31 -11.60 29.77
CA PHE A 149 0.94 -13.00 29.59
C PHE A 149 0.58 -13.25 28.12
N PRO A 150 0.96 -14.42 27.58
CA PRO A 150 0.60 -14.79 26.22
C PRO A 150 -0.86 -15.25 26.16
N ILE A 151 -1.49 -14.98 25.02
CA ILE A 151 -2.80 -15.51 24.65
C ILE A 151 -2.70 -16.14 23.27
N GLU A 152 -3.53 -17.15 23.03
CA GLU A 152 -3.69 -17.77 21.71
C GLU A 152 -5.05 -17.38 21.13
N LEU A 153 -5.05 -16.93 19.88
CA LEU A 153 -6.23 -16.51 19.14
C LEU A 153 -6.63 -17.60 18.15
N ASN A 154 -7.93 -17.84 17.99
CA ASN A 154 -8.49 -18.95 17.21
C ASN A 154 -7.94 -20.34 17.64
N TYR A 155 -7.72 -20.54 18.94
CA TYR A 155 -7.08 -21.73 19.51
C TYR A 155 -7.65 -23.06 18.99
N ALA A 156 -8.97 -23.20 18.99
CA ALA A 156 -9.66 -24.43 18.58
C ALA A 156 -9.67 -24.68 17.05
N ARG A 157 -9.26 -23.71 16.24
CA ARG A 157 -9.34 -23.79 14.76
C ARG A 157 -8.10 -24.45 14.18
N SER A 158 -8.32 -25.36 13.23
CA SER A 158 -7.24 -25.92 12.41
C SER A 158 -6.68 -24.85 11.49
N GLN A 159 -5.37 -24.83 11.31
CA GLN A 159 -4.77 -24.04 10.24
C GLN A 159 -5.13 -24.64 8.89
N GLU A 160 -5.64 -23.82 7.96
CA GLU A 160 -5.83 -24.26 6.58
C GLU A 160 -4.49 -24.35 5.87
N GLY A 161 -4.19 -25.51 5.29
CA GLY A 161 -3.09 -25.65 4.34
C GLY A 161 -3.41 -24.88 3.05
N ASN A 162 -2.41 -24.12 2.55
CA ASN A 162 -2.48 -23.39 1.29
C ASN A 162 -3.55 -22.26 1.26
N PHE A 163 -3.49 -21.36 2.25
CA PHE A 163 -4.39 -20.21 2.43
C PHE A 163 -4.58 -19.35 1.16
N ASN A 164 -3.51 -19.08 0.41
CA ASN A 164 -3.60 -18.33 -0.85
C ASN A 164 -4.47 -19.06 -1.88
N ALA A 165 -4.37 -20.38 -1.99
CA ALA A 165 -5.24 -21.13 -2.89
C ALA A 165 -6.72 -21.04 -2.47
N HIS A 166 -7.02 -21.03 -1.16
CA HIS A 166 -8.39 -20.79 -0.69
C HIS A 166 -8.91 -19.44 -1.16
N ILE A 167 -8.15 -18.36 -0.92
CA ILE A 167 -8.50 -17.01 -1.37
C ILE A 167 -8.64 -16.95 -2.89
N ASN A 168 -7.69 -17.49 -3.65
CA ASN A 168 -7.74 -17.46 -5.12
C ASN A 168 -8.94 -18.24 -5.68
N ASN A 169 -9.33 -19.34 -5.06
CA ASN A 169 -10.54 -20.05 -5.46
C ASN A 169 -11.81 -19.21 -5.23
N PHE A 170 -11.85 -18.37 -4.18
CA PHE A 170 -12.94 -17.42 -3.93
C PHE A 170 -12.93 -16.23 -4.90
N LEU A 171 -11.73 -15.70 -5.23
CA LEU A 171 -11.57 -14.56 -6.13
C LEU A 171 -11.90 -14.90 -7.60
N ALA A 172 -11.59 -16.13 -8.03
CA ALA A 172 -11.79 -16.56 -9.40
C ALA A 172 -13.27 -16.48 -9.83
N ASN A 173 -13.51 -15.80 -10.96
CA ASN A 173 -14.82 -15.52 -11.55
C ASN A 173 -15.78 -14.74 -10.63
N ASN A 174 -15.27 -14.07 -9.59
CA ASN A 174 -16.08 -13.23 -8.71
C ASN A 174 -16.02 -11.77 -9.17
N SER A 175 -17.12 -11.27 -9.75
CA SER A 175 -17.24 -9.91 -10.28
C SER A 175 -17.34 -8.83 -9.21
N ASP A 176 -17.67 -9.21 -7.97
CA ASP A 176 -17.99 -8.28 -6.88
C ASP A 176 -16.73 -7.85 -6.10
N ILE A 177 -15.55 -8.32 -6.54
CA ILE A 177 -14.27 -7.98 -5.95
C ILE A 177 -13.78 -6.66 -6.53
N ASN A 178 -13.61 -5.67 -5.67
CA ASN A 178 -12.92 -4.42 -6.01
C ASN A 178 -11.41 -4.53 -5.77
N ILE A 179 -10.66 -3.52 -6.22
CA ILE A 179 -9.21 -3.50 -6.11
C ILE A 179 -8.77 -2.19 -5.49
N ILE A 180 -7.95 -2.26 -4.44
CA ILE A 180 -7.25 -1.11 -3.87
C ILE A 180 -5.81 -1.15 -4.38
N GLY A 181 -5.43 -0.23 -5.25
CA GLY A 181 -4.03 0.01 -5.60
C GLY A 181 -3.43 0.99 -4.61
N VAL A 182 -2.23 0.67 -4.09
CA VAL A 182 -1.50 1.55 -3.16
C VAL A 182 -0.15 1.91 -3.76
N ASP A 183 0.00 3.19 -4.13
CA ASP A 183 1.24 3.76 -4.64
C ASP A 183 2.04 4.48 -3.55
N ARG A 184 3.34 4.59 -3.81
CA ARG A 184 4.33 5.21 -2.94
C ARG A 184 5.08 6.28 -3.73
N GLY A 185 4.64 7.52 -3.57
CA GLY A 185 5.20 8.67 -4.25
C GLY A 185 6.40 9.28 -3.53
N GLU A 186 7.03 10.25 -4.20
CA GLU A 186 8.02 11.15 -3.60
C GLU A 186 7.33 12.38 -2.96
N LYS A 187 6.12 12.72 -3.42
CA LYS A 187 5.30 13.84 -2.90
C LYS A 187 4.28 13.36 -1.86
N HIS A 188 3.70 12.18 -2.06
CA HIS A 188 2.83 11.54 -1.08
C HIS A 188 3.49 10.34 -0.42
N LEU A 189 3.44 10.28 0.92
CA LEU A 189 3.91 9.15 1.72
C LEU A 189 3.26 7.83 1.28
N ALA A 190 1.98 7.88 0.90
CA ALA A 190 1.29 6.83 0.16
C ALA A 190 0.03 7.43 -0.47
N TYR A 191 -0.44 6.83 -1.56
CA TYR A 191 -1.70 7.18 -2.20
C TYR A 191 -2.48 5.90 -2.45
N TYR A 192 -3.81 5.92 -2.34
CA TYR A 192 -4.64 4.78 -2.72
C TYR A 192 -5.68 5.17 -3.76
N SER A 193 -6.01 4.20 -4.61
CA SER A 193 -7.13 4.27 -5.54
C SER A 193 -7.90 2.95 -5.47
N VAL A 194 -9.19 3.03 -5.16
CA VAL A 194 -10.14 1.92 -5.14
C VAL A 194 -10.88 1.93 -6.47
N ILE A 195 -10.81 0.83 -7.21
CA ILE A 195 -11.51 0.65 -8.47
C ILE A 195 -12.34 -0.62 -8.46
N ASN A 196 -13.37 -0.67 -9.30
CA ASN A 196 -14.01 -1.94 -9.65
C ASN A 196 -13.28 -2.65 -10.80
N GLN A 197 -13.74 -3.84 -11.18
CA GLN A 197 -13.09 -4.62 -12.26
C GLN A 197 -13.24 -4.02 -13.66
N LYS A 198 -14.14 -3.03 -13.84
CA LYS A 198 -14.24 -2.24 -15.08
C LYS A 198 -13.20 -1.11 -15.11
N GLY A 199 -12.61 -0.78 -13.96
CA GLY A 199 -11.65 0.30 -13.79
C GLY A 199 -12.27 1.66 -13.51
N GLU A 200 -13.53 1.69 -13.08
CA GLU A 200 -14.19 2.90 -12.57
C GLU A 200 -13.67 3.18 -11.15
N VAL A 201 -13.32 4.44 -10.85
CA VAL A 201 -12.80 4.85 -9.54
C VAL A 201 -13.95 5.01 -8.54
N LEU A 202 -13.88 4.30 -7.43
CA LEU A 202 -14.86 4.35 -6.34
C LEU A 202 -14.44 5.32 -5.22
N GLU A 203 -13.14 5.34 -4.88
CA GLU A 203 -12.58 6.18 -3.84
C GLU A 203 -11.07 6.31 -4.06
N SER A 204 -10.51 7.53 -4.05
CA SER A 204 -9.05 7.74 -4.05
C SER A 204 -8.69 8.88 -3.12
N ALA A 205 -7.53 8.78 -2.44
CA ALA A 205 -7.01 9.84 -1.60
C ALA A 205 -5.52 9.65 -1.26
N SER A 206 -4.88 10.77 -0.92
CA SER A 206 -3.58 10.76 -0.27
C SER A 206 -3.68 10.23 1.17
N LEU A 207 -2.65 9.52 1.60
CA LEU A 207 -2.47 9.11 2.98
C LEU A 207 -1.50 10.03 3.74
N ASN A 208 -1.14 11.19 3.18
CA ASN A 208 -0.35 12.19 3.89
C ASN A 208 -1.05 12.65 5.17
N GLU A 209 -2.36 12.82 5.11
CA GLU A 209 -3.23 13.14 6.24
C GLU A 209 -4.12 11.94 6.58
N VAL A 210 -4.11 11.53 7.84
CA VAL A 210 -5.00 10.46 8.33
C VAL A 210 -5.62 10.93 9.64
N ASN A 211 -6.94 10.86 9.73
CA ASN A 211 -7.73 11.28 10.90
C ASN A 211 -7.45 12.72 11.36
N GLY A 212 -7.36 13.66 10.41
CA GLY A 212 -7.13 15.09 10.70
C GLY A 212 -5.70 15.44 11.11
N VAL A 213 -4.74 14.51 10.91
CA VAL A 213 -3.33 14.72 11.24
C VAL A 213 -2.49 14.58 9.99
N ASN A 214 -1.88 15.68 9.55
CA ASN A 214 -0.90 15.68 8.46
C ASN A 214 0.42 15.06 8.95
N TYR A 215 0.64 13.80 8.60
CA TYR A 215 1.85 13.05 8.94
C TYR A 215 3.03 13.38 8.03
N ALA A 216 2.77 13.79 6.78
CA ALA A 216 3.83 14.22 5.86
C ALA A 216 4.58 15.43 6.40
N GLU A 217 3.85 16.48 6.78
CA GLU A 217 4.41 17.69 7.39
C GLU A 217 5.16 17.35 8.69
N LYS A 218 4.55 16.58 9.60
CA LYS A 218 5.20 16.20 10.87
C LYS A 218 6.47 15.38 10.68
N LEU A 219 6.49 14.49 9.69
CA LEU A 219 7.68 13.69 9.37
C LEU A 219 8.78 14.56 8.75
N GLU A 220 8.43 15.50 7.89
CA GLU A 220 9.35 16.45 7.27
C GLU A 220 9.95 17.41 8.32
N GLU A 221 9.12 18.04 9.16
CA GLU A 221 9.57 18.90 10.26
C GLU A 221 10.53 18.15 11.19
N ARG A 222 10.18 16.91 11.58
CA ARG A 222 11.05 16.09 12.42
C ARG A 222 12.35 15.73 11.70
N ALA A 223 12.31 15.47 10.39
CA ALA A 223 13.51 15.19 9.60
C ALA A 223 14.47 16.39 9.58
N LYS A 224 13.95 17.59 9.27
CA LYS A 224 14.71 18.84 9.28
C LYS A 224 15.32 19.13 10.66
N LYS A 225 14.51 19.00 11.71
CA LYS A 225 14.97 19.21 13.09
C LYS A 225 16.07 18.22 13.49
N ARG A 226 15.98 16.94 13.06
CA ARG A 226 17.05 15.95 13.29
C ARG A 226 18.35 16.28 12.56
N GLU A 227 18.25 16.81 11.35
CA GLU A 227 19.44 17.26 10.61
C GLU A 227 20.10 18.44 11.30
N GLN A 228 19.29 19.38 11.79
CA GLN A 228 19.76 20.51 12.58
C GLN A 228 20.40 20.05 13.91
N GLU A 229 19.72 19.18 14.67
CA GLU A 229 20.26 18.58 15.91
C GLU A 229 21.60 17.86 15.67
N ARG A 230 21.80 17.25 14.49
CA ARG A 230 23.09 16.65 14.10
C ARG A 230 24.17 17.69 13.84
N LYS A 231 23.84 18.76 13.12
CA LYS A 231 24.75 19.88 12.85
C LYS A 231 25.14 20.61 14.14
N ASP A 232 24.22 20.68 15.09
CA ASP A 232 24.35 21.40 16.36
C ASP A 232 24.81 20.51 17.53
N TRP A 233 25.13 19.23 17.28
CA TRP A 233 25.52 18.22 18.29
C TRP A 233 24.57 18.10 19.49
N GLN A 234 23.27 18.24 19.24
CA GLN A 234 22.21 18.06 20.24
C GLN A 234 21.78 16.60 20.35
N THR A 235 21.06 16.28 21.44
CA THR A 235 20.43 14.95 21.59
C THR A 235 19.34 14.77 20.54
N ILE A 236 19.49 13.77 19.68
CA ILE A 236 18.58 13.52 18.56
C ILE A 236 17.38 12.69 19.02
N GLU A 237 16.20 13.31 19.11
CA GLU A 237 14.95 12.59 19.43
C GLU A 237 14.55 11.59 18.30
N GLY A 238 13.93 10.46 18.64
CA GLY A 238 13.59 9.42 17.68
C GLY A 238 12.48 9.83 16.70
N ILE A 239 12.64 9.55 15.39
CA ILE A 239 11.55 9.63 14.40
C ILE A 239 10.74 8.32 14.30
N LYS A 240 11.26 7.23 14.89
CA LYS A 240 10.73 5.87 14.76
C LYS A 240 9.29 5.74 15.27
N ASP A 241 8.98 6.35 16.42
CA ASP A 241 7.65 6.24 17.01
C ASP A 241 6.59 7.03 16.23
N LEU A 242 6.97 8.18 15.65
CA LEU A 242 6.11 8.93 14.74
C LEU A 242 5.76 8.11 13.50
N LYS A 243 6.76 7.43 12.91
CA LYS A 243 6.55 6.51 11.79
C LYS A 243 5.63 5.36 12.14
N LYS A 244 5.84 4.71 13.30
CA LYS A 244 4.96 3.64 13.77
C LYS A 244 3.53 4.13 13.98
N GLY A 245 3.38 5.34 14.52
CA GLY A 245 2.08 6.01 14.66
C GLY A 245 1.40 6.17 13.31
N TYR A 246 2.08 6.77 12.33
CA TYR A 246 1.59 6.91 10.95
C TYR A 246 1.16 5.57 10.35
N ILE A 247 2.05 4.56 10.37
CA ILE A 247 1.79 3.23 9.84
C ILE A 247 0.53 2.62 10.47
N SER A 248 0.35 2.73 11.79
CA SER A 248 -0.83 2.19 12.46
C SER A 248 -2.15 2.80 11.96
N GLN A 249 -2.14 4.09 11.60
CA GLN A 249 -3.31 4.77 11.06
C GLN A 249 -3.57 4.35 9.61
N VAL A 250 -2.52 4.24 8.80
CA VAL A 250 -2.63 3.78 7.40
C VAL A 250 -3.11 2.33 7.33
N VAL A 251 -2.53 1.42 8.13
CA VAL A 251 -2.97 0.03 8.23
C VAL A 251 -4.46 -0.04 8.55
N ARG A 252 -4.93 0.77 9.50
CA ARG A 252 -6.34 0.84 9.85
C ARG A 252 -7.19 1.30 8.66
N LYS A 253 -6.81 2.39 8.00
CA LYS A 253 -7.51 2.94 6.84
C LYS A 253 -7.59 1.93 5.69
N ILE A 254 -6.49 1.26 5.34
CA ILE A 254 -6.47 0.25 4.27
C ILE A 254 -7.33 -0.97 4.64
N ALA A 255 -7.25 -1.46 5.88
CA ALA A 255 -8.09 -2.57 6.33
C ALA A 255 -9.59 -2.21 6.28
N ASP A 256 -9.96 -1.01 6.74
CA ASP A 256 -11.35 -0.54 6.69
C ASP A 256 -11.83 -0.39 5.22
N LEU A 257 -10.97 0.09 4.31
CA LEU A 257 -11.28 0.15 2.87
C LEU A 257 -11.48 -1.25 2.26
N ALA A 258 -10.63 -2.22 2.61
CA ALA A 258 -10.71 -3.58 2.10
C ALA A 258 -12.04 -4.26 2.50
N ILE A 259 -12.49 -4.04 3.73
CA ILE A 259 -13.79 -4.52 4.21
C ILE A 259 -14.94 -3.74 3.54
N LYS A 260 -14.90 -2.41 3.59
CA LYS A 260 -15.96 -1.53 3.07
C LYS A 260 -16.26 -1.82 1.59
N HIS A 261 -15.22 -2.03 0.79
CA HIS A 261 -15.33 -2.19 -0.66
C HIS A 261 -15.22 -3.64 -1.12
N ASN A 262 -15.15 -4.63 -0.22
CA ASN A 262 -14.93 -6.04 -0.58
C ASN A 262 -13.76 -6.19 -1.57
N ALA A 263 -12.58 -5.73 -1.17
CA ALA A 263 -11.49 -5.49 -2.09
C ALA A 263 -10.20 -6.25 -1.76
N ILE A 264 -9.49 -6.66 -2.82
CA ILE A 264 -8.07 -7.04 -2.71
C ILE A 264 -7.19 -5.79 -2.64
N VAL A 265 -5.98 -5.92 -2.10
CA VAL A 265 -5.02 -4.81 -2.01
C VAL A 265 -3.79 -5.15 -2.83
N VAL A 266 -3.39 -4.25 -3.72
CA VAL A 266 -2.28 -4.43 -4.65
C VAL A 266 -1.22 -3.38 -4.37
N PHE A 267 -0.01 -3.88 -4.10
CA PHE A 267 1.20 -3.08 -3.96
C PHE A 267 2.13 -3.31 -5.14
N GLU A 268 3.05 -2.38 -5.36
CA GLU A 268 4.20 -2.62 -6.23
C GLU A 268 5.24 -3.52 -5.53
N ASP A 269 5.77 -4.48 -6.28
CA ASP A 269 6.94 -5.26 -5.90
C ASP A 269 8.21 -4.47 -6.21
N LEU A 270 8.74 -3.81 -5.18
CA LEU A 270 10.02 -3.13 -5.28
C LEU A 270 11.15 -4.11 -4.96
N ASN A 271 12.03 -4.34 -5.95
CA ASN A 271 13.25 -5.10 -5.75
C ASN A 271 14.14 -4.51 -4.64
N MET A 272 14.80 -5.37 -3.86
CA MET A 272 15.68 -4.98 -2.73
C MET A 272 16.73 -3.90 -3.09
N ARG A 273 17.24 -3.92 -4.34
CA ARG A 273 18.21 -2.94 -4.87
C ARG A 273 17.58 -1.58 -5.20
N PHE A 274 16.36 -1.54 -5.75
CA PHE A 274 15.57 -0.30 -5.93
C PHE A 274 15.18 0.29 -4.56
N LYS A 275 14.81 -0.58 -3.61
CA LYS A 275 14.60 -0.19 -2.22
C LYS A 275 15.89 0.37 -1.57
N GLN A 276 17.10 0.07 -2.04
CA GLN A 276 18.37 0.60 -1.49
C GLN A 276 18.73 2.00 -2.02
N ILE A 277 18.38 2.33 -3.27
CA ILE A 277 18.77 3.61 -3.92
C ILE A 277 17.94 4.80 -3.40
N ARG A 278 16.65 4.61 -3.08
CA ARG A 278 15.81 5.62 -2.38
C ARG A 278 16.10 5.68 -0.87
N GLY A 279 17.38 5.76 -0.50
CA GLY A 279 17.89 5.72 0.87
C GLY A 279 17.50 6.93 1.73
N GLY A 280 16.21 7.09 2.02
CA GLY A 280 15.64 8.11 2.90
C GLY A 280 14.66 7.53 3.92
N ILE A 281 14.02 8.42 4.70
CA ILE A 281 13.06 8.12 5.78
C ILE A 281 11.95 7.11 5.35
N GLU A 282 11.61 7.08 4.07
CA GLU A 282 10.52 6.34 3.45
C GLU A 282 10.70 4.82 3.37
N LYS A 283 11.89 4.28 3.04
CA LYS A 283 12.10 2.82 2.84
C LYS A 283 11.69 1.98 4.05
N SER A 284 12.11 2.42 5.25
CA SER A 284 11.79 1.71 6.51
C SER A 284 10.30 1.71 6.84
N ILE A 285 9.55 2.72 6.38
CA ILE A 285 8.11 2.87 6.63
C ILE A 285 7.35 1.86 5.80
N TYR A 286 7.73 1.64 4.54
CA TYR A 286 6.98 0.76 3.63
C TYR A 286 7.04 -0.72 4.00
N GLN A 287 8.23 -1.26 4.30
CA GLN A 287 8.33 -2.66 4.75
C GLN A 287 7.59 -2.86 6.07
N GLN A 288 7.67 -1.88 6.98
CA GLN A 288 6.92 -1.94 8.24
C GLN A 288 5.41 -1.81 8.02
N LEU A 289 4.98 -1.05 7.01
CA LEU A 289 3.57 -0.94 6.62
C LEU A 289 3.04 -2.27 6.07
N GLU A 290 3.72 -2.86 5.09
CA GLU A 290 3.35 -4.15 4.49
C GLU A 290 3.25 -5.24 5.58
N LYS A 291 4.27 -5.35 6.45
CA LYS A 291 4.25 -6.31 7.56
C LYS A 291 3.12 -6.04 8.56
N ALA A 292 2.95 -4.79 9.01
CA ALA A 292 1.91 -4.45 9.95
C ALA A 292 0.49 -4.64 9.38
N LEU A 293 0.32 -4.46 8.06
CA LEU A 293 -0.93 -4.74 7.37
C LEU A 293 -1.20 -6.25 7.31
N ILE A 294 -0.21 -7.07 6.97
CA ILE A 294 -0.32 -8.54 7.02
C ILE A 294 -0.69 -9.01 8.43
N GLU A 295 0.04 -8.56 9.46
CA GLU A 295 -0.23 -8.88 10.86
C GLU A 295 -1.63 -8.42 11.30
N LYS A 296 -2.12 -7.29 10.76
CA LYS A 296 -3.45 -6.81 11.08
C LYS A 296 -4.55 -7.63 10.38
N LEU A 297 -4.33 -8.02 9.13
CA LEU A 297 -5.26 -8.80 8.32
C LEU A 297 -5.30 -10.28 8.70
N SER A 298 -4.28 -10.81 9.38
CA SER A 298 -4.31 -12.19 9.90
C SER A 298 -5.30 -12.37 11.04
N PHE A 299 -5.62 -11.28 11.77
CA PHE A 299 -6.68 -11.23 12.77
C PHE A 299 -7.27 -9.81 12.90
N LEU A 300 -8.29 -9.53 12.09
CA LEU A 300 -8.94 -8.22 12.00
C LEU A 300 -10.30 -8.23 12.72
N VAL A 301 -10.35 -7.50 13.83
CA VAL A 301 -11.57 -7.22 14.62
C VAL A 301 -12.07 -5.81 14.36
N GLU A 302 -13.36 -5.69 14.08
CA GLU A 302 -14.11 -4.44 14.01
C GLU A 302 -14.75 -4.16 15.36
N LYS A 303 -14.16 -3.22 16.12
CA LYS A 303 -14.61 -2.89 17.48
C LYS A 303 -16.07 -2.48 17.60
N GLY A 304 -16.68 -2.03 16.50
CA GLY A 304 -18.09 -1.62 16.45
C GLY A 304 -19.07 -2.78 16.31
N GLU A 305 -18.62 -3.95 15.84
CA GLU A 305 -19.49 -5.12 15.66
C GLU A 305 -19.79 -5.75 17.03
N LYS A 306 -21.08 -5.87 17.34
CA LYS A 306 -21.59 -6.40 18.62
C LYS A 306 -22.27 -7.75 18.46
N ASP A 307 -22.62 -8.13 17.23
CA ASP A 307 -23.27 -9.39 16.93
C ASP A 307 -22.24 -10.51 16.79
N ALA A 308 -22.23 -11.43 17.75
CA ALA A 308 -21.30 -12.57 17.78
C ALA A 308 -21.45 -13.52 16.59
N SER A 309 -22.56 -13.44 15.85
CA SER A 309 -22.79 -14.26 14.66
C SER A 309 -22.11 -13.71 13.40
N LYS A 310 -21.80 -12.40 13.35
CA LYS A 310 -21.27 -11.71 12.18
C LYS A 310 -19.75 -11.75 12.09
N ALA A 311 -19.25 -11.76 10.85
CA ALA A 311 -17.82 -11.58 10.58
C ALA A 311 -17.37 -10.19 11.02
N GLY A 312 -16.14 -10.08 11.52
CA GLY A 312 -15.59 -8.84 12.09
C GLY A 312 -15.82 -8.70 13.59
N HIS A 313 -16.77 -9.44 14.16
CA HIS A 313 -16.92 -9.56 15.60
C HIS A 313 -15.67 -10.16 16.24
N LEU A 314 -15.46 -9.88 17.52
CA LEU A 314 -14.32 -10.36 18.30
C LEU A 314 -14.14 -11.89 18.29
N LEU A 315 -15.23 -12.65 18.37
CA LEU A 315 -15.26 -14.12 18.30
C LEU A 315 -15.26 -14.67 16.87
N LYS A 316 -15.38 -13.80 15.86
CA LYS A 316 -15.43 -14.14 14.42
C LYS A 316 -14.63 -13.11 13.60
N ALA A 317 -13.40 -12.86 14.03
CA ALA A 317 -12.50 -11.91 13.39
C ALA A 317 -12.24 -12.32 11.94
N PHE A 318 -12.06 -11.34 11.06
CA PHE A 318 -11.63 -11.62 9.70
C PHE A 318 -10.19 -12.16 9.70
N GLN A 319 -9.93 -13.14 8.84
CA GLN A 319 -8.59 -13.64 8.53
C GLN A 319 -8.40 -13.52 7.01
N LEU A 320 -7.72 -12.47 6.58
CA LEU A 320 -7.56 -12.09 5.18
C LEU A 320 -6.12 -12.20 4.70
N ALA A 321 -5.19 -12.51 5.61
CA ALA A 321 -3.78 -12.75 5.32
C ALA A 321 -3.25 -13.90 6.16
N ALA A 322 -2.39 -14.74 5.59
CA ALA A 322 -1.64 -15.71 6.37
C ALA A 322 -0.55 -14.98 7.19
N PRO A 323 -0.26 -15.41 8.43
CA PRO A 323 0.85 -14.88 9.19
C PRO A 323 2.17 -15.16 8.46
N ILE A 324 3.13 -14.23 8.57
CA ILE A 324 4.49 -14.38 8.05
C ILE A 324 5.48 -14.39 9.21
N GLU A 325 6.50 -15.23 9.13
CA GLU A 325 7.59 -15.26 10.13
C GLU A 325 8.67 -14.22 9.76
N SER A 326 8.99 -14.13 8.48
CA SER A 326 9.99 -13.22 7.93
C SER A 326 9.51 -12.53 6.64
N PHE A 327 10.20 -11.45 6.25
CA PHE A 327 9.98 -10.82 4.95
C PHE A 327 10.41 -11.71 3.77
N GLN A 328 11.22 -12.74 4.00
CA GLN A 328 11.61 -13.68 2.95
C GLN A 328 10.44 -14.62 2.59
N ASP A 329 9.53 -14.82 3.54
CA ASP A 329 8.31 -15.62 3.34
C ASP A 329 7.23 -14.82 2.58
N MET A 330 7.42 -13.51 2.40
CA MET A 330 6.55 -12.70 1.57
C MET A 330 6.79 -13.03 0.09
N GLY A 331 5.89 -13.83 -0.48
CA GLY A 331 5.78 -14.03 -1.92
C GLY A 331 5.09 -12.87 -2.64
N LYS A 332 4.61 -13.14 -3.86
CA LYS A 332 3.78 -12.18 -4.64
C LYS A 332 2.34 -12.08 -4.16
N GLN A 333 1.96 -12.90 -3.18
CA GLN A 333 0.64 -12.91 -2.59
C GLN A 333 0.68 -13.36 -1.12
N THR A 334 -0.03 -12.64 -0.25
CA THR A 334 -0.34 -13.06 1.12
C THR A 334 -1.82 -12.79 1.37
N GLY A 335 -2.66 -13.81 1.16
CA GLY A 335 -4.11 -13.68 1.23
C GLY A 335 -4.66 -12.71 0.19
N ILE A 336 -5.33 -11.66 0.64
CA ILE A 336 -5.88 -10.60 -0.23
C ILE A 336 -4.84 -9.56 -0.67
N LEU A 337 -3.60 -9.64 -0.18
CA LEU A 337 -2.51 -8.74 -0.54
C LEU A 337 -1.74 -9.31 -1.72
N PHE A 338 -1.56 -8.52 -2.78
CA PHE A 338 -0.83 -8.88 -3.99
C PHE A 338 0.30 -7.90 -4.28
N TYR A 339 1.37 -8.39 -4.91
CA TYR A 339 2.54 -7.59 -5.29
C TYR A 339 2.79 -7.72 -6.79
N THR A 340 2.66 -6.59 -7.51
CA THR A 340 2.81 -6.51 -8.97
C THR A 340 4.01 -5.67 -9.38
N GLN A 341 4.53 -5.85 -10.59
CA GLN A 341 5.70 -5.10 -11.03
C GLN A 341 5.42 -3.57 -11.16
N ALA A 342 6.38 -2.75 -10.72
CA ALA A 342 6.26 -1.29 -10.58
C ALA A 342 6.39 -0.50 -11.90
N ALA A 343 6.74 -1.15 -13.01
CA ALA A 343 7.01 -0.43 -14.24
C ALA A 343 5.71 0.12 -14.86
N TYR A 344 5.80 1.33 -15.39
CA TYR A 344 4.79 1.95 -16.25
C TYR A 344 3.41 2.18 -15.60
N THR A 345 3.37 2.44 -14.29
CA THR A 345 2.16 2.76 -13.52
C THR A 345 1.90 4.27 -13.43
N SER A 346 2.90 5.10 -13.15
CA SER A 346 2.67 6.54 -12.94
C SER A 346 2.73 7.39 -14.22
N LYS A 347 3.50 6.98 -15.23
CA LYS A 347 3.74 7.74 -16.48
C LYS A 347 3.03 7.10 -17.66
N ILE A 348 1.70 7.09 -17.58
CA ILE A 348 0.81 6.51 -18.60
C ILE A 348 -0.47 7.35 -18.63
N ASP A 349 -1.03 7.51 -19.82
CA ASP A 349 -2.34 8.09 -20.04
C ASP A 349 -3.42 7.08 -19.60
N PRO A 350 -4.26 7.41 -18.59
CA PRO A 350 -5.28 6.50 -18.07
C PRO A 350 -6.44 6.25 -19.04
N VAL A 351 -6.59 7.10 -20.07
CA VAL A 351 -7.64 7.02 -21.09
C VAL A 351 -7.17 6.17 -22.27
N THR A 352 -6.05 6.53 -22.88
CA THR A 352 -5.58 5.88 -24.12
C THR A 352 -4.62 4.70 -23.87
N GLY A 353 -4.07 4.58 -22.66
CA GLY A 353 -3.00 3.63 -22.35
C GLY A 353 -1.65 3.99 -22.96
N TRP A 354 -1.52 5.17 -23.59
CA TRP A 354 -0.25 5.62 -24.12
C TRP A 354 0.73 5.91 -22.98
N ARG A 355 1.96 5.42 -23.12
CA ARG A 355 3.07 5.77 -22.24
C ARG A 355 4.29 6.17 -23.06
N PRO A 356 5.21 6.96 -22.50
CA PRO A 356 6.46 7.29 -23.18
C PRO A 356 7.26 6.01 -23.44
N SER A 357 7.38 5.64 -24.72
CA SER A 357 8.14 4.47 -25.19
C SER A 357 9.30 4.87 -26.10
N LEU A 358 9.22 6.05 -26.70
CA LEU A 358 10.25 6.65 -27.56
C LEU A 358 10.96 7.79 -26.82
N ARG A 359 12.30 7.72 -26.77
CA ARG A 359 13.17 8.80 -26.33
C ARG A 359 14.30 8.96 -27.34
N LEU A 360 14.37 10.14 -27.96
CA LEU A 360 15.42 10.46 -28.92
C LEU A 360 16.69 10.90 -28.17
N LYS A 361 17.85 10.36 -28.54
CA LYS A 361 19.13 10.73 -27.94
C LYS A 361 19.98 11.49 -28.96
N TYR A 362 20.16 12.79 -28.73
CA TYR A 362 21.07 13.59 -29.54
C TYR A 362 22.53 13.14 -29.30
N THR A 363 23.22 12.78 -30.38
CA THR A 363 24.68 12.55 -30.37
C THR A 363 25.38 13.50 -31.33
N ASN A 364 24.87 13.59 -32.56
CA ASN A 364 25.28 14.51 -33.61
C ASN A 364 24.08 14.76 -34.55
N ALA A 365 24.23 15.70 -35.47
CA ALA A 365 23.17 16.10 -36.38
C ALA A 365 22.78 14.96 -37.35
N GLU A 366 23.74 14.18 -37.83
CA GLU A 366 23.52 13.10 -38.79
C GLU A 366 22.64 12.00 -38.18
N LYS A 367 22.98 11.55 -36.97
CA LYS A 367 22.17 10.56 -36.25
C LYS A 367 20.81 11.11 -35.87
N ALA A 368 20.74 12.35 -35.40
CA ALA A 368 19.46 12.98 -35.06
C ALA A 368 18.55 13.09 -36.30
N LYS A 369 19.09 13.51 -37.46
CA LYS A 369 18.36 13.50 -38.73
C LYS A 369 17.89 12.09 -39.09
N ALA A 370 18.78 11.09 -39.02
CA ALA A 370 18.43 9.70 -39.30
C ALA A 370 17.31 9.18 -38.36
N ASP A 371 17.34 9.55 -37.08
CA ASP A 371 16.32 9.16 -36.12
C ASP A 371 14.98 9.89 -36.38
N ILE A 372 15.00 11.18 -36.73
CA ILE A 372 13.79 11.92 -37.10
C ILE A 372 13.16 11.37 -38.39
N LEU A 373 13.97 10.91 -39.34
CA LEU A 373 13.47 10.32 -40.58
C LEU A 373 12.83 8.93 -40.40
N LYS A 374 12.88 8.33 -39.21
CA LYS A 374 12.16 7.08 -38.86
C LYS A 374 10.71 7.29 -38.46
N PHE A 375 10.30 8.54 -38.18
CA PHE A 375 8.89 8.86 -37.97
C PHE A 375 8.09 8.50 -39.22
N SER A 376 6.87 8.03 -39.02
CA SER A 376 5.97 7.70 -40.13
C SER A 376 5.44 8.97 -40.80
N LYS A 377 5.15 10.01 -40.00
CA LYS A 377 4.66 11.30 -40.48
C LYS A 377 4.94 12.39 -39.45
N ILE A 378 5.27 13.59 -39.93
CA ILE A 378 5.26 14.82 -39.14
C ILE A 378 4.49 15.85 -39.95
N GLU A 379 3.37 16.32 -39.43
CA GLU A 379 2.52 17.29 -40.13
C GLU A 379 2.01 18.38 -39.20
N PHE A 380 1.67 19.54 -39.79
CA PHE A 380 0.93 20.57 -39.08
C PHE A 380 -0.56 20.42 -39.40
N LYS A 381 -1.37 20.17 -38.39
CA LYS A 381 -2.81 19.91 -38.52
C LYS A 381 -3.54 20.46 -37.31
N ASN A 382 -4.74 21.02 -37.48
CA ASN A 382 -5.55 21.57 -36.40
C ASN A 382 -4.77 22.57 -35.51
N GLN A 383 -3.96 23.42 -36.14
CA GLN A 383 -3.08 24.39 -35.48
C GLN A 383 -2.00 23.81 -34.56
N ARG A 384 -1.68 22.51 -34.65
CA ARG A 384 -0.67 21.81 -33.85
C ARG A 384 0.22 20.94 -34.74
N PHE A 385 1.37 20.49 -34.24
CA PHE A 385 2.18 19.47 -34.92
C PHE A 385 1.80 18.08 -34.42
N GLU A 386 1.60 17.15 -35.36
CA GLU A 386 1.31 15.74 -35.11
C GLU A 386 2.52 14.89 -35.52
N PHE A 387 3.09 14.13 -34.58
CA PHE A 387 4.24 13.26 -34.76
C PHE A 387 3.79 11.81 -34.70
N THR A 388 3.63 11.19 -35.87
CA THR A 388 3.22 9.79 -35.98
C THR A 388 4.45 8.89 -36.08
N TYR A 389 4.55 7.89 -35.20
CA TYR A 389 5.66 6.95 -35.16
C TYR A 389 5.18 5.52 -34.91
N ASP A 390 5.92 4.54 -35.44
CA ASP A 390 5.88 3.15 -34.98
C ASP A 390 7.13 2.87 -34.15
N ILE A 391 6.96 2.47 -32.88
CA ILE A 391 8.11 2.22 -31.99
C ILE A 391 9.04 1.12 -32.54
N LYS A 392 8.53 0.23 -33.39
CA LYS A 392 9.32 -0.81 -34.10
C LYS A 392 10.41 -0.22 -34.99
N ASN A 393 10.24 1.00 -35.49
CA ASN A 393 11.24 1.65 -36.34
C ASN A 393 12.45 2.18 -35.54
N PHE A 394 12.33 2.29 -34.21
CA PHE A 394 13.33 2.97 -33.38
C PHE A 394 14.17 2.03 -32.51
N ARG A 395 13.68 0.82 -32.23
CA ARG A 395 14.38 -0.17 -31.41
C ARG A 395 13.88 -1.58 -31.68
N ASP A 396 14.72 -2.56 -31.40
CA ASP A 396 14.35 -3.97 -31.41
C ASP A 396 13.85 -4.43 -30.03
N GLN A 397 12.89 -5.35 -30.02
CA GLN A 397 12.35 -5.97 -28.82
C GLN A 397 11.90 -7.41 -29.13
N LYS A 398 12.04 -8.32 -28.17
CA LYS A 398 11.67 -9.74 -28.33
C LYS A 398 10.17 -9.94 -28.58
N GLU A 399 9.35 -9.14 -27.91
CA GLU A 399 7.90 -9.21 -27.95
C GLU A 399 7.35 -7.79 -27.98
N TRP A 400 6.31 -7.55 -28.79
CA TRP A 400 5.66 -6.25 -28.95
C TRP A 400 4.22 -6.31 -28.45
N GLN A 401 3.77 -5.21 -27.89
CA GLN A 401 2.35 -4.97 -27.66
C GLN A 401 1.59 -4.86 -28.99
N GLU A 402 0.27 -5.04 -28.95
CA GLU A 402 -0.63 -5.01 -30.11
C GLU A 402 -0.59 -3.64 -30.80
N LYS A 403 -0.66 -2.54 -30.04
CA LYS A 403 -0.59 -1.16 -30.57
C LYS A 403 0.80 -0.56 -30.41
N THR A 404 1.55 -0.52 -31.51
CA THR A 404 2.91 0.07 -31.56
C THR A 404 2.97 1.43 -32.25
N LYS A 405 1.92 1.80 -32.98
CA LYS A 405 1.82 3.08 -33.70
C LYS A 405 1.08 4.12 -32.86
N TRP A 406 1.66 5.30 -32.76
CA TRP A 406 1.11 6.41 -31.99
C TRP A 406 1.34 7.74 -32.69
N THR A 407 0.39 8.66 -32.50
CA THR A 407 0.50 10.06 -32.89
C THR A 407 0.50 10.89 -31.62
N VAL A 408 1.58 11.62 -31.38
CA VAL A 408 1.70 12.57 -30.26
C VAL A 408 1.68 13.98 -30.81
N CYS A 409 1.06 14.90 -30.08
CA CYS A 409 0.81 16.25 -30.53
C CYS A 409 1.61 17.29 -29.72
N SER A 410 1.97 18.39 -30.36
CA SER A 410 2.70 19.49 -29.72
C SER A 410 1.87 20.41 -28.83
N CYS A 411 0.54 20.34 -28.88
CA CYS A 411 -0.38 21.21 -28.14
C CYS A 411 -0.45 20.87 -26.65
N VAL A 412 0.70 20.94 -25.99
CA VAL A 412 0.88 20.50 -24.61
C VAL A 412 1.79 21.46 -23.85
N GLU A 413 1.40 21.71 -22.61
CA GLU A 413 2.19 22.43 -21.62
C GLU A 413 3.21 21.49 -20.96
N ARG A 414 4.43 21.96 -20.68
CA ARG A 414 5.46 21.18 -20.00
C ARG A 414 6.25 22.00 -18.98
N PHE A 415 6.63 21.32 -17.90
CA PHE A 415 7.53 21.84 -16.88
C PHE A 415 8.79 20.99 -16.83
N ARG A 416 9.95 21.58 -17.13
CA ARG A 416 11.21 20.84 -17.18
C ARG A 416 12.12 21.26 -16.05
N TRP A 417 12.57 20.30 -15.25
CA TRP A 417 13.60 20.57 -14.25
C TRP A 417 14.92 21.04 -14.89
N ASN A 418 15.37 22.21 -14.47
CA ASN A 418 16.61 22.85 -14.86
C ASN A 418 17.49 23.02 -13.62
N ARG A 419 18.53 22.20 -13.52
CA ARG A 419 19.47 22.22 -12.38
C ARG A 419 20.21 23.55 -12.22
N ASN A 420 20.42 24.28 -13.31
CA ASN A 420 21.21 25.50 -13.31
C ASN A 420 20.38 26.74 -12.93
N ALA A 421 19.05 26.61 -12.86
CA ALA A 421 18.16 27.68 -12.41
C ALA A 421 18.42 28.05 -10.94
N ASN A 422 17.97 29.24 -10.54
CA ASN A 422 18.03 29.74 -9.16
C ASN A 422 19.44 29.66 -8.52
N ASN A 423 20.47 30.11 -9.24
CA ASN A 423 21.87 30.03 -8.80
C ASN A 423 22.31 28.57 -8.48
N ASN A 424 22.06 27.65 -9.41
CA ASN A 424 22.34 26.21 -9.28
C ASN A 424 21.57 25.49 -8.16
N LYS A 425 20.49 26.09 -7.64
CA LYS A 425 19.58 25.44 -6.69
C LYS A 425 18.51 24.60 -7.38
N GLY A 426 18.37 24.77 -8.69
CA GLY A 426 17.35 24.11 -9.50
C GLY A 426 16.02 24.86 -9.51
N GLY A 427 15.21 24.56 -10.52
CA GLY A 427 13.88 25.12 -10.75
C GLY A 427 13.27 24.51 -12.00
N TYR A 428 12.05 24.91 -12.35
CA TYR A 428 11.38 24.41 -13.55
C TYR A 428 11.31 25.49 -14.64
N ASP A 429 11.77 25.15 -15.84
CA ASP A 429 11.50 25.92 -17.05
C ASP A 429 10.06 25.58 -17.50
N HIS A 430 9.24 26.61 -17.73
CA HIS A 430 7.85 26.47 -18.16
C HIS A 430 7.73 26.68 -19.68
N TYR A 431 7.07 25.73 -20.33
CA TYR A 431 6.73 25.75 -21.75
C TYR A 431 5.21 25.72 -21.87
N GLU A 432 4.60 26.87 -22.15
CA GLU A 432 3.13 27.02 -22.20
C GLU A 432 2.51 26.16 -23.30
N ASP A 433 3.07 26.18 -24.50
CA ASP A 433 2.66 25.34 -25.63
C ASP A 433 3.87 25.01 -26.52
N LEU A 434 4.21 23.72 -26.60
CA LEU A 434 5.33 23.28 -27.45
C LEU A 434 5.06 23.52 -28.95
N THR A 435 3.83 23.76 -29.37
CA THR A 435 3.49 24.13 -30.74
C THR A 435 4.22 25.40 -31.18
N GLU A 436 4.24 26.43 -30.34
CA GLU A 436 4.93 27.69 -30.66
C GLU A 436 6.46 27.51 -30.68
N ASN A 437 6.99 26.66 -29.79
CA ASN A 437 8.41 26.30 -29.83
C ASN A 437 8.77 25.60 -31.16
N PHE A 438 7.94 24.67 -31.63
CA PHE A 438 8.15 24.00 -32.92
C PHE A 438 7.95 24.94 -34.12
N LYS A 439 6.95 25.84 -34.09
CA LYS A 439 6.78 26.88 -35.12
C LYS A 439 8.04 27.72 -35.24
N SER A 440 8.55 28.25 -34.13
CA SER A 440 9.80 29.02 -34.12
C SER A 440 10.97 28.20 -34.66
N LEU A 441 11.11 26.93 -34.26
CA LEU A 441 12.19 26.06 -34.71
C LEU A 441 12.16 25.82 -36.24
N PHE A 442 10.97 25.57 -36.80
CA PHE A 442 10.78 25.30 -38.22
C PHE A 442 10.90 26.56 -39.08
N THR A 443 10.33 27.69 -38.64
CA THR A 443 10.45 28.98 -39.34
C THR A 443 11.90 29.47 -39.41
N GLN A 444 12.70 29.26 -38.35
CA GLN A 444 14.14 29.60 -38.35
C GLN A 444 14.94 28.84 -39.42
N LYS A 445 14.40 27.74 -39.97
CA LYS A 445 14.98 26.96 -41.05
C LYS A 445 14.24 27.11 -42.37
N GLY A 446 13.31 28.05 -42.46
CA GLY A 446 12.54 28.31 -43.68
C GLY A 446 11.62 27.16 -44.07
N LEU A 447 11.23 26.29 -43.13
CA LEU A 447 10.28 25.23 -43.41
C LEU A 447 8.88 25.83 -43.54
N HIS A 448 8.14 25.39 -44.56
CA HIS A 448 6.76 25.80 -44.78
C HIS A 448 5.85 25.09 -43.76
N ILE A 449 4.99 25.86 -43.09
CA ILE A 449 4.06 25.37 -42.07
C ILE A 449 2.65 25.74 -42.52
N ALA A 450 1.93 24.77 -43.06
CA ALA A 450 0.53 24.91 -43.46
C ALA A 450 -0.25 23.64 -43.11
N GLU A 451 -1.58 23.74 -43.10
CA GLU A 451 -2.46 22.62 -42.79
C GLU A 451 -2.20 21.44 -43.75
N GLY A 452 -1.91 20.26 -43.21
CA GLY A 452 -1.62 19.02 -43.96
C GLY A 452 -0.21 18.94 -44.57
N GLU A 453 0.66 19.93 -44.31
CA GLU A 453 2.02 19.97 -44.85
C GLU A 453 2.92 18.86 -44.27
N ASP A 454 3.69 18.19 -45.13
CA ASP A 454 4.58 17.09 -44.74
C ASP A 454 5.96 17.63 -44.32
N ILE A 455 6.06 18.02 -43.05
CA ILE A 455 7.29 18.56 -42.44
C ILE A 455 8.43 17.55 -42.52
N LEU A 456 8.13 16.25 -42.46
CA LEU A 456 9.14 15.19 -42.52
C LEU A 456 9.88 15.18 -43.86
N LYS A 457 9.16 15.39 -44.98
CA LYS A 457 9.79 15.53 -46.30
C LYS A 457 10.71 16.74 -46.37
N GLN A 458 10.32 17.87 -45.80
CA GLN A 458 11.16 19.07 -45.82
C GLN A 458 12.43 18.88 -44.96
N ILE A 459 12.32 18.23 -43.79
CA ILE A 459 13.49 17.87 -42.95
C ILE A 459 14.46 16.94 -43.69
N ARG A 460 13.97 16.05 -44.56
CA ARG A 460 14.84 15.18 -45.37
C ARG A 460 15.80 15.97 -46.25
N SER A 461 15.36 17.11 -46.77
CA SER A 461 16.15 18.00 -47.63
C SER A 461 17.13 18.88 -46.87
N LEU A 462 17.03 19.00 -45.53
CA LEU A 462 17.98 19.78 -44.74
C LEU A 462 19.32 19.04 -44.59
N GLU A 463 20.43 19.70 -44.86
CA GLU A 463 21.76 19.15 -44.55
C GLU A 463 21.93 18.95 -43.04
N ALA A 464 22.61 17.87 -42.63
CA ALA A 464 22.89 17.64 -41.21
C ALA A 464 23.90 18.68 -40.69
N LYS A 465 25.01 18.83 -41.43
CA LYS A 465 26.08 19.79 -41.16
C LYS A 465 25.56 21.23 -41.30
N GLY A 466 25.85 22.07 -40.31
CA GLY A 466 25.36 23.45 -40.23
C GLY A 466 23.94 23.60 -39.64
N ASN A 467 23.26 22.48 -39.35
CA ASN A 467 21.95 22.44 -38.72
C ASN A 467 21.96 21.73 -37.35
N GLU A 468 23.13 21.64 -36.70
CA GLU A 468 23.33 20.95 -35.42
C GLU A 468 22.39 21.48 -34.34
N LYS A 469 22.24 22.81 -34.25
CA LYS A 469 21.35 23.46 -33.30
C LYS A 469 19.88 23.06 -33.53
N PHE A 470 19.46 22.97 -34.79
CA PHE A 470 18.10 22.56 -35.15
C PHE A 470 17.82 21.13 -34.72
N PHE A 471 18.69 20.19 -35.08
CA PHE A 471 18.51 18.78 -34.76
C PHE A 471 18.58 18.49 -33.26
N LYS A 472 19.43 19.24 -32.54
CA LYS A 472 19.50 19.19 -31.08
C LYS A 472 18.21 19.71 -30.43
N GLU A 473 17.71 20.84 -30.90
CA GLU A 473 16.48 21.46 -30.38
C GLU A 473 15.24 20.61 -30.71
N PHE A 474 15.12 20.09 -31.93
CA PHE A 474 14.05 19.16 -32.30
C PHE A 474 14.01 17.96 -31.35
N THR A 475 15.17 17.33 -31.15
CA THR A 475 15.31 16.17 -30.25
C THR A 475 14.88 16.52 -28.83
N PHE A 476 15.25 17.71 -28.36
CA PHE A 476 14.88 18.22 -27.06
C PHE A 476 13.37 18.44 -26.92
N LEU A 477 12.76 19.22 -27.82
CA LEU A 477 11.33 19.51 -27.80
C LEU A 477 10.47 18.26 -27.97
N PHE A 478 10.85 17.32 -28.84
CA PHE A 478 10.12 16.07 -28.99
C PHE A 478 10.14 15.23 -27.70
N ASN A 479 11.29 15.16 -27.03
CA ASN A 479 11.37 14.48 -25.74
C ASN A 479 10.52 15.16 -24.66
N LEU A 480 10.32 16.49 -24.74
CA LEU A 480 9.39 17.21 -23.87
C LEU A 480 7.93 16.88 -24.20
N ILE A 481 7.53 16.74 -25.47
CA ILE A 481 6.19 16.23 -25.84
C ILE A 481 5.94 14.91 -25.11
N CYS A 482 6.92 14.00 -25.14
CA CYS A 482 6.84 12.70 -24.48
C CYS A 482 6.84 12.75 -22.93
N GLN A 483 7.03 13.90 -22.29
CA GLN A 483 7.02 14.03 -20.83
C GLN A 483 5.59 14.20 -20.29
N ILE A 484 4.90 13.09 -20.02
CA ILE A 484 3.49 13.13 -19.61
C ILE A 484 3.25 13.65 -18.19
N ARG A 485 4.14 13.32 -17.22
CA ARG A 485 4.02 13.77 -15.83
C ARG A 485 4.84 15.04 -15.62
N ASN A 486 4.21 16.08 -15.09
CA ASN A 486 4.76 17.41 -14.95
C ASN A 486 4.64 17.89 -13.50
N THR A 487 5.53 18.80 -13.11
CA THR A 487 5.52 19.41 -11.77
C THR A 487 5.63 20.91 -11.89
N ASP A 488 4.62 21.62 -11.40
CA ASP A 488 4.61 23.06 -11.24
C ASP A 488 4.86 23.37 -9.77
N ASP A 489 6.06 23.87 -9.45
CA ASP A 489 6.49 24.14 -8.08
C ASP A 489 6.03 25.50 -7.54
N SER A 490 5.18 26.22 -8.29
CA SER A 490 4.61 27.49 -7.88
C SER A 490 3.69 27.34 -6.66
N GLU A 491 3.66 28.37 -5.82
CA GLU A 491 2.77 28.41 -4.66
C GLU A 491 1.28 28.37 -5.04
N LYS A 492 0.94 28.86 -6.23
CA LYS A 492 -0.43 28.78 -6.76
C LYS A 492 -0.81 27.32 -7.05
N ALA A 493 0.04 26.59 -7.77
CA ALA A 493 -0.23 25.19 -8.11
C ALA A 493 -0.33 24.31 -6.86
N LYS A 494 0.53 24.50 -5.86
CA LYS A 494 0.45 23.76 -4.58
C LYS A 494 -0.85 24.03 -3.82
N LYS A 495 -1.28 25.30 -3.74
CA LYS A 495 -2.53 25.67 -3.06
C LYS A 495 -3.77 25.13 -3.76
N GLU A 496 -3.71 24.97 -5.09
CA GLU A 496 -4.79 24.41 -5.89
C GLU A 496 -4.71 22.88 -6.05
N GLU A 497 -3.70 22.22 -5.45
CA GLU A 497 -3.39 20.79 -5.61
C GLU A 497 -3.20 20.36 -7.08
N LYS A 498 -2.54 21.22 -7.87
CA LYS A 498 -2.23 21.03 -9.31
C LYS A 498 -0.73 21.01 -9.58
N ASP A 499 0.09 20.92 -8.55
CA ASP A 499 1.55 20.92 -8.62
C ASP A 499 2.14 19.60 -9.15
N ASP A 500 1.33 18.55 -9.27
CA ASP A 500 1.72 17.27 -9.86
C ASP A 500 0.64 16.74 -10.81
N PHE A 501 0.86 16.82 -12.12
CA PHE A 501 -0.20 16.49 -13.07
C PHE A 501 0.28 15.60 -14.22
N ILE A 502 -0.68 14.86 -14.78
CA ILE A 502 -0.56 14.08 -16.00
C ILE A 502 -1.23 14.86 -17.12
N LEU A 503 -0.49 15.16 -18.19
CA LEU A 503 -1.01 15.78 -19.40
C LEU A 503 -0.59 14.97 -20.63
N SER A 504 -1.53 14.23 -21.20
CA SER A 504 -1.33 13.37 -22.36
C SER A 504 -1.09 14.17 -23.64
N PRO A 505 -0.07 13.83 -24.45
CA PRO A 505 0.10 14.39 -25.79
C PRO A 505 -0.71 13.64 -26.86
N VAL A 506 -1.49 12.62 -26.50
CA VAL A 506 -2.29 11.84 -27.45
C VAL A 506 -3.73 12.35 -27.42
N GLU A 507 -4.42 12.33 -28.56
CA GLU A 507 -5.77 12.83 -28.69
C GLU A 507 -6.77 12.16 -27.73
N GLN A 508 -7.79 12.96 -27.38
CA GLN A 508 -8.48 13.11 -26.09
C GLN A 508 -7.73 13.95 -25.04
N PHE A 509 -6.40 14.09 -25.13
CA PHE A 509 -5.55 15.02 -24.36
C PHE A 509 -5.86 15.05 -22.86
N PHE A 510 -5.92 13.87 -22.24
CA PHE A 510 -6.20 13.75 -20.82
C PHE A 510 -5.33 14.70 -19.98
N ASP A 511 -5.97 15.52 -19.13
CA ASP A 511 -5.32 16.43 -18.18
C ASP A 511 -5.92 16.20 -16.79
N SER A 512 -5.12 15.65 -15.88
CA SER A 512 -5.56 15.36 -14.50
C SER A 512 -6.02 16.58 -13.70
N ARG A 513 -5.70 17.80 -14.15
CA ARG A 513 -6.16 19.06 -13.53
C ARG A 513 -7.61 19.38 -13.86
N ASN A 514 -8.17 18.73 -14.87
CA ASN A 514 -9.56 18.89 -15.28
C ASN A 514 -10.49 18.21 -14.26
N LYS A 515 -11.37 18.99 -13.64
CA LYS A 515 -12.28 18.49 -12.58
C LYS A 515 -13.51 17.75 -13.11
N ASN A 516 -13.74 17.79 -14.42
CA ASN A 516 -14.91 17.15 -15.03
C ASN A 516 -14.75 15.63 -15.15
N ASP A 517 -13.52 15.13 -15.12
CA ASP A 517 -13.20 13.71 -15.27
C ASP A 517 -13.28 12.99 -13.91
N LYS A 518 -14.50 12.82 -13.38
CA LYS A 518 -14.74 12.31 -12.03
C LYS A 518 -14.20 10.90 -11.77
N ASP A 519 -14.09 10.09 -12.82
CA ASP A 519 -13.69 8.68 -12.75
C ASP A 519 -12.23 8.45 -13.18
N LEU A 520 -11.45 9.53 -13.36
CA LEU A 520 -10.06 9.47 -13.76
C LEU A 520 -9.12 10.05 -12.67
N PRO A 521 -7.82 9.69 -12.71
CA PRO A 521 -6.85 10.15 -11.71
C PRO A 521 -6.65 11.67 -11.68
N LYS A 522 -6.48 12.23 -10.49
CA LYS A 522 -6.44 13.69 -10.27
C LYS A 522 -5.03 14.28 -10.22
N ASN A 523 -4.01 13.44 -10.11
CA ASN A 523 -2.60 13.85 -10.09
C ASN A 523 -1.70 12.66 -10.46
N GLY A 524 -0.39 12.87 -10.47
CA GLY A 524 0.58 11.85 -10.88
C GLY A 524 0.71 10.64 -9.95
N ASP A 525 0.51 10.81 -8.64
CA ASP A 525 0.55 9.71 -7.66
C ASP A 525 -0.79 8.94 -7.61
N ASP A 526 -1.93 9.63 -7.78
CA ASP A 526 -3.24 9.00 -7.97
C ASP A 526 -3.24 8.14 -9.24
N ASN A 527 -2.62 8.62 -10.33
CA ASN A 527 -2.47 7.85 -11.56
C ASN A 527 -1.62 6.59 -11.34
N GLY A 528 -0.57 6.69 -10.52
CA GLY A 528 0.21 5.51 -10.12
C GLY A 528 -0.64 4.49 -9.36
N ALA A 529 -1.37 4.92 -8.32
CA ALA A 529 -2.23 4.06 -7.52
C ALA A 529 -3.35 3.41 -8.36
N TYR A 530 -3.97 4.19 -9.25
CA TYR A 530 -4.98 3.75 -10.19
C TYR A 530 -4.47 2.64 -11.11
N ASN A 531 -3.28 2.82 -11.70
CA ASN A 531 -2.71 1.82 -12.61
C ASN A 531 -2.17 0.58 -11.88
N ILE A 532 -1.72 0.70 -10.63
CA ILE A 532 -1.45 -0.44 -9.75
C ILE A 532 -2.75 -1.24 -9.54
N ALA A 533 -3.86 -0.57 -9.27
CA ALA A 533 -5.16 -1.21 -9.12
C ALA A 533 -5.60 -1.89 -10.44
N LYS A 534 -5.41 -1.25 -11.59
CA LYS A 534 -5.67 -1.86 -12.92
C LYS A 534 -4.86 -3.12 -13.16
N LYS A 535 -3.59 -3.19 -12.70
CA LYS A 535 -2.83 -4.45 -12.71
C LYS A 535 -3.46 -5.53 -11.84
N GLY A 536 -4.16 -5.16 -10.76
CA GLY A 536 -5.00 -6.06 -9.98
C GLY A 536 -6.14 -6.69 -10.76
N VAL A 537 -6.75 -5.98 -11.71
CA VAL A 537 -7.76 -6.55 -12.62
C VAL A 537 -7.14 -7.68 -13.46
N ILE A 538 -5.93 -7.48 -13.99
CA ILE A 538 -5.19 -8.52 -14.70
C ILE A 538 -4.91 -9.73 -13.78
N LEU A 539 -4.55 -9.50 -12.51
CA LEU A 539 -4.34 -10.58 -11.55
C LEU A 539 -5.61 -11.42 -11.35
N LEU A 540 -6.78 -10.78 -11.17
CA LEU A 540 -8.07 -11.46 -11.02
C LEU A 540 -8.44 -12.25 -12.30
N GLN A 541 -8.18 -11.71 -13.48
CA GLN A 541 -8.37 -12.41 -14.76
C GLN A 541 -7.50 -13.66 -14.82
N ARG A 542 -6.20 -13.57 -14.49
CA ARG A 542 -5.27 -14.71 -14.49
C ARG A 542 -5.66 -15.78 -13.48
N ILE A 543 -6.11 -15.39 -12.29
CA ILE A 543 -6.63 -16.33 -11.27
C ILE A 543 -7.84 -17.08 -11.82
N SER A 544 -8.76 -16.37 -12.48
CA SER A 544 -9.96 -16.93 -13.09
C SER A 544 -9.61 -17.90 -14.22
N GLU A 545 -8.75 -17.49 -15.16
CA GLU A 545 -8.24 -18.34 -16.24
C GLU A 545 -7.55 -19.61 -15.71
N PHE A 546 -6.69 -19.46 -14.69
CA PHE A 546 -6.00 -20.58 -14.08
C PHE A 546 -6.98 -21.57 -13.46
N LYS A 547 -7.97 -21.09 -12.69
CA LYS A 547 -9.00 -21.96 -12.08
C LYS A 547 -9.84 -22.65 -13.13
N ASN A 548 -10.26 -21.93 -14.18
CA ASN A 548 -11.07 -22.49 -15.26
C ASN A 548 -10.31 -23.60 -16.01
N LYS A 549 -8.99 -23.45 -16.19
CA LYS A 549 -8.14 -24.48 -16.80
C LYS A 549 -7.83 -25.67 -15.89
N ASN A 550 -7.68 -25.46 -14.58
CA ASN A 550 -7.15 -26.47 -13.64
C ASN A 550 -8.17 -26.97 -12.61
N SER A 551 -9.43 -26.51 -12.68
CA SER A 551 -10.50 -26.72 -11.68
C SER A 551 -10.22 -26.19 -10.26
N SER A 552 -8.97 -25.82 -9.93
CA SER A 552 -8.57 -25.30 -8.62
C SER A 552 -7.27 -24.51 -8.68
N CYS A 553 -7.14 -23.49 -7.82
CA CYS A 553 -5.91 -22.71 -7.67
C CYS A 553 -4.83 -23.36 -6.78
N LYS A 554 -5.00 -24.62 -6.33
CA LYS A 554 -4.04 -25.29 -5.41
C LYS A 554 -2.61 -25.39 -5.94
N LYS A 555 -2.44 -25.51 -7.26
CA LYS A 555 -1.14 -25.64 -7.94
C LYS A 555 -0.62 -24.32 -8.51
N MET A 556 -1.31 -23.20 -8.25
CA MET A 556 -0.92 -21.90 -8.79
C MET A 556 0.38 -21.43 -8.12
N THR A 557 1.32 -20.97 -8.94
CA THR A 557 2.64 -20.52 -8.51
C THR A 557 2.75 -19.00 -8.61
N LEU A 558 3.83 -18.43 -8.06
CA LEU A 558 4.11 -17.00 -8.18
C LEU A 558 4.33 -16.56 -9.64
N GLY A 559 4.83 -17.45 -10.50
CA GLY A 559 5.01 -17.18 -11.92
C GLY A 559 3.67 -17.02 -12.66
N ASP A 560 2.63 -17.70 -12.20
CA ASP A 560 1.29 -17.57 -12.76
C ASP A 560 0.66 -16.19 -12.48
N LEU A 561 1.14 -15.46 -11.48
CA LEU A 561 0.70 -14.10 -11.16
C LEU A 561 1.58 -13.01 -11.78
N TYR A 562 2.63 -13.37 -12.52
CA TYR A 562 3.49 -12.39 -13.18
C TYR A 562 2.77 -11.69 -14.34
N ILE A 563 2.93 -10.36 -14.41
CA ILE A 563 2.41 -9.52 -15.49
C ILE A 563 3.59 -8.94 -16.25
N SER A 564 3.73 -9.29 -17.52
CA SER A 564 4.78 -8.72 -18.38
C SER A 564 4.45 -7.28 -18.78
N ASP A 565 5.46 -6.53 -19.23
CA ASP A 565 5.24 -5.16 -19.74
C ASP A 565 4.34 -5.15 -20.98
N VAL A 566 4.48 -6.16 -21.85
CA VAL A 566 3.63 -6.32 -23.04
C VAL A 566 2.18 -6.59 -22.65
N GLN A 567 1.94 -7.44 -21.66
CA GLN A 567 0.59 -7.71 -21.15
C GLN A 567 -0.04 -6.46 -20.53
N TRP A 568 0.74 -5.70 -19.76
CA TRP A 568 0.29 -4.43 -19.20
C TRP A 568 -0.07 -3.43 -20.30
N ASP A 569 0.79 -3.27 -21.30
CA ASP A 569 0.55 -2.37 -22.43
C ASP A 569 -0.71 -2.78 -23.20
N ASN A 570 -0.87 -4.06 -23.55
CA ASN A 570 -2.07 -4.56 -24.22
C ASN A 570 -3.34 -4.32 -23.40
N PHE A 571 -3.28 -4.53 -22.08
CA PHE A 571 -4.43 -4.28 -21.21
C PHE A 571 -4.76 -2.79 -21.11
N ALA A 572 -3.74 -1.94 -20.94
CA ALA A 572 -3.94 -0.51 -20.75
C ALA A 572 -4.40 0.20 -22.03
N GLN A 573 -4.01 -0.32 -23.20
CA GLN A 573 -4.29 0.25 -24.53
C GLN A 573 -5.58 -0.24 -25.18
N LYS A 574 -6.25 -1.25 -24.60
CA LYS A 574 -7.56 -1.69 -25.11
C LYS A 574 -8.55 -0.53 -25.00
N ASP A 575 -9.21 -0.23 -26.11
CA ASP A 575 -10.22 0.82 -26.19
C ASP A 575 -11.26 0.62 -25.07
N ARG A 576 -11.48 1.69 -24.32
CA ARG A 576 -12.45 1.77 -23.23
C ARG A 576 -13.73 2.43 -23.67
#